data_AF-A0AB36BYA9-F1
#
_entry.id   AF-A0AB36BYA9-F1
#
_cell.length_a   1.000
_cell.length_b   1.000
_cell.length_c   1.000
_cell.angle_alpha   90.00
_cell.angle_beta   90.00
_cell.angle_gamma   90.00
#
_symmetry.space_group_name_H-M   'P 1'
#
loop_
_entity.id
_entity.type
_entity.pdbx_description
1 polymer ?
#
loop_
_entity_poly.entity_id
_entity_poly.type
_entity_poly.pdbx_seq_one_letter_code
_entity_poly.pdbx_strand_id
1 'polypeptide(L)'
;MTDTQSTIDYDNTDELDPRIAARLKRDARGLVAAVIQQYDTHEVLMVGYMNDEALRRTLTTGRVTFWSRSRQEYWRKGDTSGHVQYVKSLALDCDGDAILVQVDQVGAACHTGKRSCFEEGGPLPVVVGDRTAEQENA
;
A
#
# COMPACT_ATOMS: atom_id res chain seq x y z
N MET A 1 15.04 -20.34 29.70
CA MET A 1 13.99 -19.33 29.51
C MET A 1 14.03 -18.94 28.04
N THR A 2 13.38 -19.73 27.20
CA THR A 2 13.18 -19.41 25.78
C THR A 2 11.95 -18.54 25.70
N ASP A 3 12.17 -17.26 25.41
CA ASP A 3 11.11 -16.31 25.09
C ASP A 3 10.48 -16.76 23.77
N THR A 4 9.32 -17.43 23.87
CA THR A 4 8.54 -17.79 22.70
C THR A 4 7.92 -16.50 22.19
N GLN A 5 8.55 -15.89 21.19
CA GLN A 5 7.90 -14.88 20.35
C GLN A 5 6.61 -15.49 19.82
N SER A 6 5.50 -15.15 20.47
CA SER A 6 4.16 -15.40 19.98
C SER A 6 4.08 -14.71 18.62
N THR A 7 4.14 -15.50 17.55
CA THR A 7 3.69 -15.06 16.25
C THR A 7 2.22 -14.71 16.44
N ILE A 8 1.90 -13.42 16.40
CA ILE A 8 0.51 -12.99 16.47
C ILE A 8 -0.14 -13.43 15.17
N ASP A 9 -0.79 -14.59 15.19
CA ASP A 9 -1.59 -15.08 14.08
C ASP A 9 -2.87 -14.21 14.02
N TYR A 10 -2.99 -13.40 12.96
CA TYR A 10 -4.19 -12.59 12.69
C TYR A 10 -5.21 -13.40 11.89
N ASP A 11 -6.46 -13.41 12.34
CA ASP A 11 -7.56 -14.07 11.63
C ASP A 11 -8.26 -13.07 10.71
N ASN A 12 -8.06 -13.25 9.41
CA ASN A 12 -8.63 -12.41 8.36
C ASN A 12 -9.57 -13.20 7.44
N THR A 13 -10.05 -14.36 7.90
CA THR A 13 -10.74 -15.35 7.08
C THR A 13 -12.03 -14.80 6.49
N ASP A 14 -12.87 -14.20 7.33
CA ASP A 14 -14.18 -13.67 6.94
C ASP A 14 -14.23 -12.13 6.94
N GLU A 15 -13.67 -11.50 7.97
CA GLU A 15 -13.55 -10.05 8.13
C GLU A 15 -12.11 -9.64 8.47
N LEU A 16 -11.81 -8.35 8.45
CA LEU A 16 -10.48 -7.87 8.87
C LEU A 16 -10.32 -8.09 10.36
N ASP A 17 -9.19 -8.67 10.79
CA ASP A 17 -8.93 -8.93 12.21
C ASP A 17 -9.14 -7.65 13.03
N PRO A 18 -9.97 -7.68 14.10
CA PRO A 18 -10.28 -6.49 14.89
C PRO A 18 -9.05 -5.77 15.45
N ARG A 19 -7.96 -6.49 15.72
CA ARG A 19 -6.69 -5.92 16.21
C ARG A 19 -5.97 -5.11 15.12
N ILE A 20 -6.10 -5.50 13.86
CA ILE A 20 -5.64 -4.71 12.72
C ILE A 20 -6.59 -3.54 12.51
N ALA A 21 -7.91 -3.80 12.50
CA ALA A 21 -8.94 -2.79 12.28
C ALA A 21 -8.87 -1.63 13.29
N ALA A 22 -8.54 -1.92 14.55
CA ALA A 22 -8.39 -0.92 15.61
C ALA A 22 -7.20 0.02 15.40
N ARG A 23 -6.21 -0.37 14.59
CA ARG A 23 -5.03 0.45 14.27
C ARG A 23 -5.23 1.34 13.04
N LEU A 24 -6.32 1.17 12.30
CA LEU A 24 -6.59 1.91 11.08
C LEU A 24 -7.39 3.18 11.39
N LYS A 25 -6.85 4.32 10.95
CA LYS A 25 -7.50 5.62 10.97
C LYS A 25 -8.05 5.92 9.57
N ARG A 26 -9.32 5.54 9.38
CA ARG A 26 -10.00 5.69 8.10
C ARG A 26 -10.48 7.13 7.91
N ASP A 27 -10.54 7.59 6.66
CA ASP A 27 -11.17 8.84 6.29
C ASP A 27 -12.72 8.78 6.47
N ALA A 28 -13.40 9.89 6.21
CA ALA A 28 -14.86 9.98 6.31
C ALA A 28 -15.64 9.04 5.36
N ARG A 29 -14.95 8.39 4.41
CA ARG A 29 -15.51 7.40 3.48
C ARG A 29 -15.15 5.97 3.89
N GLY A 30 -14.49 5.77 5.04
CA GLY A 30 -14.07 4.47 5.52
C GLY A 30 -12.81 3.93 4.82
N LEU A 31 -11.96 4.82 4.27
CA LEU A 31 -10.79 4.44 3.47
C LEU A 31 -9.47 4.83 4.13
N VAL A 32 -8.43 4.06 3.83
CA VAL A 32 -7.02 4.40 4.10
C VAL A 32 -6.24 4.48 2.79
N ALA A 33 -5.20 5.32 2.76
CA ALA A 33 -4.31 5.40 1.61
C ALA A 33 -3.42 4.15 1.55
N ALA A 34 -3.17 3.64 0.35
CA ALA A 34 -2.25 2.53 0.12
C ALA A 34 -1.17 2.96 -0.88
N VAL A 35 0.06 3.11 -0.40
CA VAL A 35 1.24 3.37 -1.23
C VAL A 35 1.80 2.04 -1.69
N ILE A 36 1.82 1.81 -3.00
CA ILE A 36 2.35 0.58 -3.56
C ILE A 36 3.79 0.81 -3.98
N GLN A 37 4.67 -0.04 -3.48
CA GLN A 37 6.10 0.05 -3.71
C GLN A 37 6.63 -1.27 -4.26
N GLN A 38 7.52 -1.23 -5.25
CA GLN A 38 8.27 -2.40 -5.67
C GLN A 38 9.15 -2.90 -4.52
N TYR A 39 9.09 -4.19 -4.22
CA TYR A 39 9.67 -4.74 -2.98
C TYR A 39 11.20 -4.68 -2.90
N ASP A 40 11.90 -4.75 -4.04
CA ASP A 40 13.36 -4.83 -4.12
C ASP A 40 14.02 -3.49 -4.49
N THR A 41 13.45 -2.74 -5.43
CA THR A 41 13.98 -1.43 -5.85
C THR A 41 13.47 -0.28 -5.00
N HIS A 42 12.42 -0.50 -4.20
CA HIS A 42 11.70 0.51 -3.45
C HIS A 42 11.09 1.65 -4.30
N GLU A 43 10.99 1.45 -5.62
CA GLU A 43 10.28 2.36 -6.52
C GLU A 43 8.80 2.47 -6.11
N VAL A 44 8.31 3.69 -5.91
CA VAL A 44 6.88 3.91 -5.69
C VAL A 44 6.15 3.77 -7.01
N LEU A 45 5.21 2.83 -7.07
CA LEU A 45 4.52 2.43 -8.29
C LEU A 45 3.21 3.18 -8.50
N MET A 46 2.39 3.28 -7.45
CA MET A 46 1.10 3.94 -7.50
C MET A 46 0.55 4.16 -6.09
N VAL A 47 -0.51 4.96 -6.00
CA VAL A 47 -1.34 5.11 -4.80
C VAL A 47 -2.75 4.63 -5.11
N GLY A 48 -3.33 3.89 -4.18
CA GLY A 48 -4.74 3.50 -4.19
C GLY A 48 -5.38 3.69 -2.82
N TYR A 49 -6.61 3.23 -2.68
CA TYR A 49 -7.36 3.30 -1.43
C TYR A 49 -7.95 1.94 -1.08
N MET A 50 -7.99 1.63 0.20
CA MET A 50 -8.55 0.38 0.74
C MET A 50 -9.55 0.71 1.84
N ASN A 51 -10.68 0.02 1.86
CA ASN A 51 -11.48 -0.18 3.08
C ASN A 51 -11.03 -1.51 3.74
N ASP A 52 -11.71 -1.89 4.83
CA ASP A 52 -11.39 -3.11 5.58
C ASP A 52 -11.43 -4.37 4.73
N GLU A 53 -12.44 -4.50 3.86
CA GLU A 53 -12.58 -5.66 2.99
C GLU A 53 -11.48 -5.72 1.91
N ALA A 54 -11.11 -4.57 1.33
CA ALA A 54 -10.03 -4.50 0.36
C ALA A 54 -8.67 -4.85 1.00
N LEU A 55 -8.44 -4.39 2.24
CA LEU A 55 -7.25 -4.75 3.02
C LEU A 55 -7.26 -6.23 3.38
N ARG A 56 -8.37 -6.76 3.90
CA ARG A 56 -8.52 -8.18 4.24
C ARG A 56 -8.24 -9.07 3.04
N ARG A 57 -8.82 -8.76 1.87
CA ARG A 57 -8.51 -9.48 0.62
C ARG A 57 -7.03 -9.39 0.25
N THR A 58 -6.42 -8.23 0.43
CA THR A 58 -4.99 -8.06 0.15
C THR A 58 -4.13 -8.92 1.07
N LEU A 59 -4.45 -8.98 2.37
CA LEU A 59 -3.75 -9.79 3.36
C LEU A 59 -3.91 -11.30 3.13
N THR A 60 -5.05 -11.73 2.61
CA THR A 60 -5.39 -13.17 2.51
C THR A 60 -5.19 -13.78 1.12
N THR A 61 -5.24 -12.99 0.05
CA THR A 61 -5.16 -13.52 -1.32
C THR A 61 -3.77 -13.43 -1.94
N GLY A 62 -2.82 -12.76 -1.27
CA GLY A 62 -1.49 -12.47 -1.82
C GLY A 62 -1.50 -11.50 -3.00
N ARG A 63 -2.62 -10.80 -3.22
CA ARG A 63 -2.87 -9.92 -4.38
C ARG A 63 -3.46 -8.60 -3.93
N VAL A 64 -2.95 -7.50 -4.49
CA VAL A 64 -3.46 -6.17 -4.16
C VAL A 64 -4.90 -5.99 -4.65
N THR A 65 -5.78 -5.67 -3.71
CA THR A 65 -7.18 -5.30 -3.97
C THR A 65 -7.43 -3.88 -3.47
N PHE A 66 -8.02 -3.05 -4.32
CA PHE A 66 -8.41 -1.67 -3.99
C PHE A 66 -9.92 -1.52 -3.90
N TRP A 67 -10.34 -0.44 -3.24
CA TRP A 67 -11.67 0.14 -3.40
C TRP A 67 -11.63 1.31 -4.38
N SER A 68 -12.36 1.21 -5.49
CA SER A 68 -12.47 2.31 -6.46
C SER A 68 -13.45 3.36 -5.94
N ARG A 69 -12.96 4.55 -5.57
CA ARG A 69 -13.80 5.65 -5.09
C ARG A 69 -14.84 6.12 -6.11
N SER A 70 -14.52 6.05 -7.40
CA SER A 70 -15.41 6.51 -8.48
C SER A 70 -16.42 5.45 -8.90
N ARG A 71 -16.01 4.18 -8.96
CA ARG A 71 -16.87 3.06 -9.37
C ARG A 71 -17.62 2.40 -8.21
N GLN A 72 -17.24 2.72 -6.97
CA GLN A 72 -17.77 2.11 -5.75
C GLN A 72 -17.74 0.58 -5.81
N GLU A 73 -16.63 0.04 -6.29
CA GLU A 73 -16.44 -1.40 -6.46
C GLU A 73 -15.03 -1.82 -6.05
N TYR A 74 -14.88 -3.09 -5.70
CA TYR A 74 -13.58 -3.71 -5.49
C TYR A 74 -12.89 -3.97 -6.81
N TRP A 75 -11.59 -3.69 -6.86
CA TRP A 75 -10.76 -3.95 -8.03
C TRP A 75 -9.44 -4.57 -7.62
N ARG A 76 -9.22 -5.82 -8.03
CA ARG A 76 -7.93 -6.49 -7.87
C ARG A 76 -7.01 -6.12 -9.01
N LYS A 77 -5.84 -5.58 -8.69
CA LYS A 77 -4.91 -5.01 -9.68
C LYS A 77 -4.50 -6.07 -10.71
N GLY A 78 -4.71 -5.73 -11.98
CA GLY A 78 -4.30 -6.54 -13.13
C GLY A 78 -5.31 -7.59 -13.59
N ASP A 79 -6.52 -7.68 -13.01
CA ASP A 79 -7.53 -8.66 -13.46
C ASP A 79 -7.92 -8.49 -14.94
N THR A 80 -7.90 -7.26 -15.46
CA THR A 80 -8.21 -6.99 -16.88
C THR A 80 -6.96 -6.95 -17.75
N SER A 81 -5.86 -6.36 -17.28
CA SER A 81 -4.67 -6.10 -18.11
C SER A 81 -3.59 -7.18 -18.01
N GLY A 82 -3.68 -8.11 -17.06
CA GLY A 82 -2.60 -9.02 -16.70
C GLY A 82 -1.43 -8.35 -15.93
N HIS A 83 -1.50 -7.04 -15.66
CA HIS A 83 -0.43 -6.33 -14.95
C HIS A 83 -0.63 -6.37 -13.44
N VAL A 84 -0.21 -7.49 -12.88
CA VAL A 84 -0.58 -7.91 -11.53
C VAL A 84 0.40 -7.46 -10.45
N GLN A 85 -0.08 -7.35 -9.20
CA GLN A 85 0.74 -7.04 -8.04
C GLN A 85 0.63 -8.16 -7.00
N TYR A 86 1.74 -8.85 -6.75
CA TYR A 86 1.84 -9.88 -5.72
C TYR A 86 2.40 -9.28 -4.44
N VAL A 87 1.66 -9.43 -3.35
CA VAL A 87 2.01 -8.86 -2.05
C VAL A 87 3.25 -9.56 -1.48
N LYS A 88 4.20 -8.78 -0.95
CA LYS A 88 5.38 -9.27 -0.23
C LYS A 88 5.37 -8.84 1.24
N SER A 89 4.96 -7.61 1.53
CA SER A 89 4.81 -7.11 2.89
C SER A 89 3.83 -5.94 2.96
N LEU A 90 3.30 -5.68 4.15
CA LEU A 90 2.52 -4.48 4.46
C LEU A 90 3.05 -3.87 5.76
N ALA A 91 3.03 -2.54 5.82
CA ALA A 91 3.29 -1.77 7.04
C ALA A 91 2.27 -0.64 7.16
N LEU A 92 1.82 -0.37 8.39
CA LEU A 92 1.05 0.83 8.72
C LEU A 92 2.02 1.98 9.00
N ASP A 93 1.63 3.19 8.63
CA ASP A 93 2.27 4.38 9.18
C ASP A 93 1.93 4.57 10.66
N CYS A 94 2.50 5.62 11.27
CA CYS A 94 2.51 5.77 12.72
C CYS A 94 1.14 6.12 13.32
N ASP A 95 0.26 6.79 12.58
CA ASP A 95 -1.09 7.14 13.01
C ASP A 95 -2.20 6.37 12.28
N GLY A 96 -1.81 5.45 11.39
CA GLY A 96 -2.65 4.40 10.84
C GLY A 96 -3.55 4.84 9.68
N ASP A 97 -3.31 6.02 9.08
CA ASP A 97 -4.10 6.51 7.95
C ASP A 97 -3.50 6.20 6.57
N ALA A 98 -2.28 5.65 6.54
CA ALA A 98 -1.68 5.07 5.35
C ALA A 98 -1.06 3.68 5.57
N ILE A 99 -1.03 2.91 4.48
CA ILE A 99 -0.42 1.60 4.39
C ILE A 99 0.66 1.63 3.30
N LEU A 100 1.87 1.22 3.63
CA LEU A 100 2.88 0.84 2.66
C LEU A 100 2.68 -0.62 2.28
N VAL A 101 2.47 -0.91 1.00
CA VAL A 101 2.34 -2.27 0.46
C VAL A 101 3.51 -2.53 -0.46
N GLN A 102 4.41 -3.42 -0.07
CA GLN A 102 5.49 -3.87 -0.93
C GLN A 102 5.02 -5.03 -1.81
N VAL A 103 5.24 -4.90 -3.11
CA VAL A 103 4.75 -5.84 -4.11
C VAL A 103 5.85 -6.24 -5.09
N ASP A 104 5.67 -7.41 -5.67
CA ASP A 104 6.29 -7.81 -6.92
C ASP A 104 5.30 -7.52 -8.06
N GLN A 105 5.61 -6.48 -8.85
CA GLN A 105 4.77 -6.02 -9.94
C GLN A 105 5.17 -6.71 -11.26
N VAL A 106 4.17 -7.35 -11.87
CA VAL A 106 4.25 -7.88 -13.24
C VAL A 106 3.74 -6.83 -14.23
N GLY A 107 4.52 -6.55 -15.27
CA GLY A 107 4.16 -5.55 -16.28
C GLY A 107 4.06 -4.13 -15.72
N ALA A 108 3.17 -3.32 -16.29
CA ALA A 108 3.03 -1.91 -15.93
C ALA A 108 2.05 -1.67 -14.76
N ALA A 109 2.45 -0.88 -13.76
CA ALA A 109 1.52 -0.44 -12.73
C ALA A 109 0.47 0.53 -13.31
N CYS A 110 0.90 1.44 -14.19
CA CYS A 110 0.05 2.45 -14.79
C CYS A 110 -0.77 1.92 -15.98
N HIS A 111 -1.96 2.46 -16.19
CA HIS A 111 -2.83 2.12 -17.33
C HIS A 111 -2.29 2.60 -18.69
N THR A 112 -1.33 3.53 -18.69
CA THR A 112 -0.66 4.03 -19.90
C THR A 112 0.47 3.11 -20.39
N GLY A 113 0.78 2.05 -19.63
CA GLY A 113 1.90 1.16 -19.92
C GLY A 113 3.21 1.55 -19.22
N LYS A 114 3.24 2.67 -18.49
CA LYS A 114 4.40 3.06 -17.67
C LYS A 114 4.58 2.22 -16.41
N ARG A 115 5.84 2.07 -15.98
CA ARG A 115 6.18 1.20 -14.84
C ARG A 115 5.58 1.74 -13.55
N SER A 116 5.60 3.05 -13.38
CA SER A 116 5.02 3.80 -12.26
C SER A 116 4.03 4.85 -12.75
N CYS A 117 2.97 5.10 -11.98
CA CYS A 117 2.07 6.24 -12.17
C CYS A 117 2.80 7.58 -11.99
N PHE A 118 3.86 7.63 -11.20
CA PHE A 118 4.65 8.85 -10.99
C PHE A 118 5.63 9.11 -12.15
N GLU A 119 6.03 8.06 -12.88
CA GLU A 119 6.72 8.21 -14.16
C GLU A 119 5.79 8.84 -15.21
N GLU A 120 4.54 8.38 -15.28
CA GLU A 120 3.52 8.94 -16.19
C GLU A 120 3.16 10.39 -15.83
N GLY A 121 2.94 10.67 -14.54
CA GLY A 121 2.60 12.02 -14.07
C GLY A 121 3.74 13.03 -14.20
N GLY A 122 4.98 12.56 -14.18
CA GLY A 122 6.18 13.38 -14.34
C GLY A 122 6.54 14.21 -13.09
N PRO A 123 7.72 14.86 -13.12
CA PRO A 123 8.19 15.67 -12.00
C PRO A 123 7.42 17.00 -11.90
N LEU A 124 7.25 17.49 -10.67
CA LEU A 124 6.79 18.84 -10.40
C LEU A 124 7.99 19.77 -10.18
N PRO A 125 7.91 21.06 -10.56
CA PRO A 125 8.93 22.03 -10.20
C PRO A 125 8.95 22.22 -8.67
N VAL A 126 10.14 22.22 -8.09
CA VAL A 126 10.33 22.34 -6.64
C VAL A 126 11.41 23.37 -6.32
N VAL A 127 11.26 24.03 -5.18
CA VAL A 127 12.40 24.64 -4.50
C VAL A 127 13.11 23.52 -3.78
N VAL A 128 14.37 23.26 -4.14
CA VAL A 128 15.20 22.26 -3.46
C VAL A 128 15.62 22.86 -2.12
N GLY A 129 15.34 22.13 -1.03
CA GLY A 129 15.81 22.49 0.30
C GLY A 129 17.13 21.79 0.60
N ASP A 130 18.03 22.52 1.24
CA ASP A 130 19.29 21.99 1.75
C ASP A 130 19.23 21.86 3.27
N ARG A 131 19.99 20.90 3.82
CA ARG A 131 20.17 20.82 5.26
C ARG A 131 21.00 22.02 5.72
N THR A 132 20.69 22.54 6.91
CA THR A 132 21.57 23.50 7.56
C THR A 132 22.84 22.79 8.04
N ALA A 133 23.95 23.54 8.16
CA ALA A 133 25.21 22.99 8.65
C ALA A 133 25.06 22.38 10.06
N GLU A 134 24.20 22.93 10.93
CA GLU A 134 23.93 22.33 12.24
C GLU A 134 23.25 20.95 12.13
N GLN A 135 22.38 20.76 11.14
CA GLN A 135 21.68 19.48 10.91
C GLN A 135 22.56 18.44 10.19
N GLU A 136 23.61 18.86 9.51
CA GLU A 136 24.57 17.93 8.87
C GLU A 136 25.56 17.32 9.88
N ASN A 137 25.79 18.01 10.99
CA ASN A 137 26.78 17.62 12.00
C ASN A 137 26.17 16.99 13.27
N ALA A 138 24.84 16.80 13.30
CA ALA A 138 24.10 16.15 14.39
C ALA A 138 23.87 14.66 14.09
#